data_AF-A0AAV0BIL6-F1
#
_entry.id   AF-A0AAV0BIL6-F1
#
_cell.length_a   1.000
_cell.length_b   1.000
_cell.length_c   1.000
_cell.angle_alpha   90.00
_cell.angle_beta   90.00
_cell.angle_gamma   90.00
#
_symmetry.space_group_name_H-M   'P 1'
#
loop_
_entity.id
_entity.type
_entity.pdbx_description
1 polymer ?
#
loop_
_entity_poly.entity_id
_entity_poly.type
_entity_poly.pdbx_seq_one_letter_code
_entity_poly.pdbx_strand_id
1 'polypeptide(L)' 'TGAGKSKLTRLPLRVLGELKGKIELYGVEIKYIVLHTLRSLVSIAPQYPQCFEGILQVNLDSMGSREDWPVL' A
#
# COMPACT_ATOMS: atom_id res chain seq x y z
N THR A 1 8.01 -16.63 7.94
CA THR A 1 9.39 -16.80 8.47
C THR A 1 9.75 -15.60 9.31
N GLY A 2 10.04 -15.78 10.61
CA GLY A 2 10.22 -14.71 11.60
C GLY A 2 11.39 -13.74 11.38
N ALA A 3 12.08 -13.81 10.24
CA ALA A 3 13.24 -13.00 9.86
C ALA A 3 12.93 -11.51 9.57
N GLY A 4 11.71 -11.04 9.88
CA GLY A 4 11.36 -9.62 9.75
C GLY A 4 11.02 -9.13 8.34
N LYS A 5 11.03 -9.98 7.30
CA LYS A 5 10.64 -9.59 5.92
C LYS A 5 9.25 -8.93 5.88
N SER A 6 8.26 -9.56 6.53
CA SER A 6 6.91 -9.00 6.65
C SER A 6 6.86 -7.71 7.45
N LYS A 7 7.82 -7.45 8.35
CA LYS A 7 7.90 -6.18 9.07
C LYS A 7 8.50 -5.12 8.14
N LEU A 8 9.58 -5.45 7.45
CA LEU A 8 10.26 -4.58 6.48
C LEU A 8 9.29 -4.07 5.40
N THR A 9 8.46 -4.96 4.83
CA THR A 9 7.48 -4.55 3.82
C THR A 9 6.47 -3.53 4.33
N ARG A 10 6.12 -3.55 5.63
CA ARG A 10 5.13 -2.65 6.24
C ARG A 10 5.69 -1.31 6.72
N LEU A 11 7.02 -1.13 6.81
CA LEU A 11 7.63 0.13 7.27
C LEU A 11 7.29 1.31 6.35
N PRO A 12 7.35 1.21 5.01
CA PRO A 12 7.07 2.34 4.11
C PRO A 12 5.64 2.88 4.24
N LEU A 13 4.67 2.04 4.64
CA LEU A 13 3.27 2.44 4.83
C LEU A 13 2.97 3.02 6.22
N ARG A 14 3.98 3.12 7.10
CA ARG A 14 3.85 3.51 8.51
C ARG A 14 2.71 2.77 9.22
N VAL A 15 2.61 1.46 8.98
CA VAL A 15 1.64 0.56 9.66
C VAL A 15 2.20 0.09 10.99
N LEU A 16 3.52 -0.04 11.06
CA LEU A 16 4.25 -0.30 12.30
C LEU A 16 4.51 1.04 12.98
N GLY A 17 4.56 1.06 14.31
CA GLY A 17 4.75 2.26 15.14
C GLY A 17 6.13 2.92 14.96
N GLU A 18 6.79 3.29 16.05
CA GLU A 18 8.06 4.03 15.95
C GLU A 18 9.13 3.29 15.14
N LEU A 19 9.56 3.96 14.06
CA LEU A 19 10.65 3.52 13.20
C LEU A 19 11.95 4.07 13.77
N LYS A 20 12.90 3.19 14.11
CA LYS A 20 14.29 3.61 14.32
C LYS A 20 14.97 3.74 12.96
N GLY A 21 15.56 4.91 12.70
CA GLY A 21 16.25 5.21 11.44
C GLY A 21 15.46 6.14 10.53
N LYS A 22 15.81 6.15 9.24
CA LYS A 22 15.29 7.08 8.23
C LYS A 22 14.88 6.31 6.99
N ILE A 23 13.69 6.61 6.46
CA ILE A 23 13.22 6.12 5.16
C ILE A 23 12.90 7.34 4.32
N GLU A 24 13.44 7.39 3.11
CA GLU A 24 13.24 8.49 2.17
C GLU A 24 12.55 7.99 0.91
N LEU A 25 11.63 8.79 0.39
CA LEU A 25 11.01 8.62 -0.91
C LEU A 25 11.30 9.89 -1.71
N TYR A 26 11.98 9.77 -2.84
CA TYR A 26 12.40 10.91 -3.67
C TYR A 26 13.18 12.01 -2.90
N GLY A 27 14.03 11.61 -1.96
CA GLY A 27 14.83 12.54 -1.13
C GLY A 27 14.06 13.22 -0.01
N VAL A 28 12.77 12.92 0.17
CA VAL A 28 11.95 13.42 1.28
C VAL A 28 11.76 12.30 2.29
N GLU A 29 12.05 12.56 3.57
CA GLU A 29 11.81 11.58 4.62
C GLU A 29 10.30 11.34 4.78
N ILE A 30 9.87 10.07 4.76
CA ILE A 30 8.44 9.69 4.70
C ILE A 30 7.63 10.17 5.91
N LYS A 31 8.29 10.52 7.02
CA LYS A 31 7.63 11.06 8.21
C LYS A 31 7.00 12.43 7.96
N TYR A 32 7.55 13.20 7.02
CA TYR A 32 7.05 14.54 6.65
C TYR A 32 5.95 14.50 5.58
N ILE A 33 5.75 13.35 4.92
CA ILE A 33 4.67 13.16 3.95
C ILE A 33 3.37 12.86 4.71
N VAL A 34 2.22 13.41 4.29
CA VAL A 34 0.94 13.07 4.93
C VAL A 34 0.59 11.60 4.66
N LEU A 35 -0.02 10.90 5.62
CA LEU A 35 -0.22 9.45 5.55
C LEU A 35 -1.04 9.00 4.34
N HIS A 36 -2.10 9.74 3.99
CA HIS A 36 -2.91 9.42 2.81
C HIS A 36 -2.10 9.57 1.52
N THR A 37 -1.31 10.64 1.38
CA THR A 37 -0.42 10.87 0.25
C THR A 37 0.66 9.80 0.14
N LEU A 38 1.26 9.40 1.26
CA LEU A 38 2.26 8.35 1.27
C LEU A 38 1.66 7.01 0.78
N ARG A 39 0.44 6.68 1.22
CA ARG A 39 -0.27 5.45 0.85
C ARG A 39 -0.85 5.45 -0.57
N SER A 40 -0.96 6.61 -1.21
CA SER A 40 -1.28 6.68 -2.65
C SER A 40 -0.05 6.46 -3.54
N LEU A 41 1.16 6.68 -3.01
CA LEU A 41 2.42 6.51 -3.75
C LEU A 41 3.00 5.09 -3.64
N VAL A 42 2.66 4.35 -2.57
CA VAL A 42 3.19 3.01 -2.29
C VAL A 42 2.04 2.09 -1.89
N SER A 43 2.00 0.88 -2.47
CA SER A 43 1.07 -0.18 -2.11
C SER A 43 1.81 -1.47 -1.73
N ILE A 44 1.13 -2.37 -1.01
CA ILE A 44 1.64 -3.69 -0.66
C ILE A 44 0.61 -4.73 -1.10
N ALA A 45 1.07 -5.76 -1.81
CA ALA A 45 0.28 -6.96 -2.01
C ALA A 45 0.28 -7.80 -0.71
N PRO A 46 -0.90 -8.19 -0.20
CA PRO A 46 -0.98 -9.03 1.00
C PRO A 46 -0.38 -10.42 0.73
N GLN A 47 0.09 -11.10 1.78
CA GLN A 47 0.67 -12.45 1.66
C GLN A 47 -0.36 -13.50 1.27
N TYR A 48 -1.62 -13.29 1.66
CA TYR A 48 -2.76 -14.11 1.28
C TYR A 48 -3.83 -13.18 0.70
N PRO A 49 -4.38 -13.50 -0.48
CA PRO A 49 -5.44 -12.70 -1.07
C PRO A 49 -6.70 -12.77 -0.21
N GLN A 50 -7.36 -11.63 -0.02
CA GLN A 50 -8.66 -11.52 0.62
C GLN A 50 -9.54 -10.63 -0.23
N CYS A 51 -10.80 -11.01 -0.40
CA CYS A 51 -11.81 -10.24 -1.10
C CYS A 51 -13.01 -10.02 -0.17
N PHE A 52 -13.66 -8.88 -0.32
CA PHE A 52 -14.99 -8.64 0.23
C PHE A 52 -16.04 -9.35 -0.62
N GLU A 53 -17.14 -9.75 0.01
CA GLU A 53 -18.30 -10.29 -0.69
C GLU A 53 -18.89 -9.24 -1.62
N GLY A 54 -19.19 -9.62 -2.87
CA GLY A 54 -19.72 -8.72 -3.88
C GLY A 54 -19.07 -8.88 -5.25
N ILE A 55 -19.16 -7.84 -6.07
CA ILE A 55 -18.67 -7.84 -7.46
C ILE A 55 -17.14 -7.70 -7.47
N LEU A 56 -16.48 -8.46 -8.35
CA LEU A 56 -15.02 -8.41 -8.51
C LEU A 56 -14.51 -6.99 -8.79
N GLN A 57 -15.22 -6.21 -9.62
CA GLN A 57 -14.86 -4.84 -9.94
C GLN A 57 -14.72 -3.95 -8.69
N VAL A 58 -15.61 -4.10 -7.71
CA VAL A 58 -15.56 -3.31 -6.46
C VAL A 58 -14.34 -3.69 -5.61
N ASN A 59 -13.89 -4.95 -5.68
CA ASN A 59 -12.66 -5.38 -5.01
C ASN A 59 -11.38 -4.85 -5.71
N LEU A 60 -11.44 -4.63 -7.03
CA LEU A 60 -10.32 -4.13 -7.83
C LEU A 60 -10.24 -2.60 -7.88
N ASP A 61 -11.38 -1.92 -7.94
CA ASP A 61 -11.51 -0.46 -7.99
C ASP A 61 -12.75 -0.01 -7.20
N SER A 62 -12.59 0.09 -5.88
CA SER A 62 -13.66 0.48 -4.96
C SER A 62 -14.11 1.94 -5.14
N MET A 63 -13.32 2.76 -5.84
CA MET A 63 -13.60 4.18 -6.09
C MET A 63 -14.25 4.42 -7.46
N GLY A 64 -14.33 3.40 -8.34
CA GLY A 64 -14.81 3.55 -9.71
C GLY A 64 -13.99 4.57 -10.52
N SER A 65 -12.70 4.65 -10.22
CA SER A 65 -11.77 5.65 -10.76
C SER A 65 -11.15 5.28 -12.11
N ARG A 66 -11.32 4.04 -12.56
CA ARG A 66 -10.80 3.53 -13.84
C ARG A 66 -11.92 2.94 -14.68
N GLU A 67 -11.89 3.26 -15.96
CA GLU A 67 -12.65 2.54 -16.97
C GLU A 67 -11.91 1.27 -17.38
N ASP A 68 -12.68 0.25 -17.76
CA ASP A 68 -12.12 -0.98 -18.29
C ASP A 68 -11.34 -0.69 -19.58
N TRP A 69 -10.18 -1.32 -19.71
CA TRP A 69 -9.41 -1.23 -20.93
C TRP A 69 -10.25 -1.78 -22.10
N PRO A 70 -10.42 -1.03 -23.21
CA PRO A 70 -11.23 -1.49 -24.32
C PRO A 70 -10.62 -2.76 -24.92
N VAL A 71 -11.40 -3.83 -24.93
CA VAL A 71 -11.05 -5.07 -25.61
C VAL A 71 -11.49 -4.91 -27.07
N LEU A 72 -10.52 -4.86 -27.99
CA LEU A 72 -10.77 -4.91 -29.44
C LEU A 72 -11.18 -6.32 -29.88
#